data_AF-A0A965MES5-F1
#
_entry.id   AF-A0A965MES5-F1
#
_cell.length_a   1.000
_cell.length_b   1.000
_cell.length_c   1.000
_cell.angle_alpha   90.00
_cell.angle_beta   90.00
_cell.angle_gamma   90.00
#
_symmetry.space_group_name_H-M   'P 1'
#
loop_
_entity.id
_entity.type
_entity.pdbx_description
1 polymer ?
#
loop_
_entity_poly.entity_id
_entity_poly.type
_entity_poly.pdbx_seq_one_letter_code
_entity_poly.pdbx_strand_id
1 'polypeptide(L)'
;MEFDTPTFIETSNWADFGGTYAEFIEENSFPTTDITGNVIKITKTSGALTYAGSVIAILPDDGFVSSQNKVVNLNVYAPLENTRVKLKLEDSNDASNFVEVDAYTTVGNNWEKLTFDFTDHLAKNNDAVYYNKAVLFFDYGT
;
A
#
# COMPACT_ATOMS: atom_id res chain seq x y z
N MET A 1 5.17 14.43 2.05
CA MET A 1 4.64 14.09 0.71
C MET A 1 3.33 13.37 0.96
N GLU A 2 2.25 14.03 0.61
CA GLU A 2 0.87 13.54 0.72
C GLU A 2 0.65 12.68 -0.53
N PHE A 3 0.20 11.43 -0.38
CA PHE A 3 -0.37 10.70 -1.51
C PHE A 3 -1.80 11.20 -1.72
N ASP A 4 -1.92 12.50 -2.00
CA ASP A 4 -3.14 13.09 -2.53
C ASP A 4 -3.11 12.81 -4.03
N THR A 5 -3.85 11.77 -4.43
CA THR A 5 -3.99 11.23 -5.79
C THR A 5 -2.69 11.21 -6.61
N PRO A 6 -2.04 10.05 -6.82
CA PRO A 6 -1.05 9.98 -7.88
C PRO A 6 -1.73 10.46 -9.16
N THR A 7 -1.21 11.53 -9.77
CA THR A 7 -1.60 11.96 -11.12
C THR A 7 -1.38 10.84 -12.16
N PHE A 8 -0.79 9.72 -11.73
CA PHE A 8 -0.55 8.51 -12.48
C PHE A 8 -0.84 7.29 -11.59
N ILE A 9 -2.10 6.84 -11.53
CA ILE A 9 -2.37 5.43 -11.24
C ILE A 9 -2.25 4.70 -12.58
N GLU A 10 -1.02 4.30 -12.91
CA GLU A 10 -0.78 3.34 -14.01
C GLU A 10 -1.29 1.96 -13.57
N THR A 11 -2.56 1.69 -13.84
CA THR A 11 -3.19 0.37 -13.58
C THR A 11 -2.53 -0.76 -14.40
N SER A 12 -1.72 -0.40 -15.41
CA SER A 12 -0.88 -1.30 -16.21
C SER A 12 0.13 -2.11 -15.38
N ASN A 13 0.50 -1.61 -14.19
CA ASN A 13 1.50 -2.21 -13.31
C ASN A 13 0.89 -2.97 -12.12
N TRP A 14 -0.43 -3.13 -12.09
CA TRP A 14 -1.12 -3.86 -11.04
C TRP A 14 -1.02 -5.36 -11.24
N ALA A 15 -0.78 -6.06 -10.14
CA ALA A 15 -0.71 -7.51 -10.13
C ALA A 15 -1.26 -8.04 -8.82
N ASP A 16 -2.22 -8.95 -8.91
CA ASP A 16 -2.81 -9.64 -7.79
C ASP A 16 -2.24 -11.05 -7.64
N PHE A 17 -2.15 -11.55 -6.42
CA PHE A 17 -1.69 -12.91 -6.15
C PHE A 17 -2.29 -13.49 -4.88
N GLY A 18 -2.35 -14.82 -4.83
CA GLY A 18 -2.85 -15.54 -3.66
C GLY A 18 -4.35 -15.39 -3.40
N GLY A 19 -5.13 -14.87 -4.35
CA GLY A 19 -6.59 -14.72 -4.21
C GLY A 19 -7.06 -13.33 -3.81
N THR A 20 -6.22 -12.31 -3.96
CA THR A 20 -6.65 -10.90 -4.01
C THR A 20 -7.20 -10.52 -5.38
N TYR A 21 -7.96 -9.42 -5.40
CA TYR A 21 -8.41 -8.75 -6.61
C TYR A 21 -8.42 -7.25 -6.36
N ALA A 22 -7.60 -6.49 -7.09
CA ALA A 22 -7.57 -5.04 -7.04
C ALA A 22 -8.33 -4.43 -8.22
N GLU A 23 -9.20 -3.45 -7.93
CA GLU A 23 -9.95 -2.70 -8.93
C GLU A 23 -9.83 -1.19 -8.69
N PHE A 24 -9.68 -0.44 -9.78
CA PHE A 24 -9.71 1.02 -9.75
C PHE A 24 -11.15 1.48 -9.81
N ILE A 25 -11.53 2.35 -8.88
CA ILE A 25 -12.88 2.88 -8.76
C ILE A 25 -12.80 4.40 -8.97
N GLU A 26 -13.37 4.89 -10.06
CA GLU A 26 -13.38 6.32 -10.43
C GLU A 26 -14.21 7.21 -9.50
N GLU A 27 -15.03 6.62 -8.64
CA GLU A 27 -15.81 7.37 -7.67
C GLU A 27 -15.90 6.60 -6.35
N ASN A 28 -15.19 7.11 -5.34
CA ASN A 28 -15.21 6.57 -3.99
C ASN A 28 -16.66 6.39 -3.53
N SER A 29 -17.08 5.14 -3.29
CA SER A 29 -18.42 4.81 -2.81
C SER A 29 -18.67 5.26 -1.37
N PHE A 30 -17.62 5.68 -0.65
CA PHE A 30 -17.65 6.17 0.72
C PHE A 30 -16.92 7.51 0.85
N PRO A 31 -17.35 8.59 0.16
CA PRO A 31 -16.63 9.85 0.17
C PRO A 31 -16.76 10.55 1.53
N THR A 32 -15.73 11.31 1.89
CA THR A 32 -15.76 12.27 3.00
C THR A 32 -15.44 13.68 2.47
N THR A 33 -15.44 14.70 3.33
CA THR A 33 -15.02 16.05 2.94
C THR A 33 -13.57 16.09 2.42
N ASP A 34 -12.69 15.27 3.02
CA ASP A 34 -11.25 15.27 2.73
C ASP A 34 -10.83 14.13 1.79
N ILE A 35 -11.68 13.12 1.61
CA ILE A 35 -11.39 11.93 0.78
C ILE A 35 -12.49 11.83 -0.29
N THR A 36 -12.17 12.37 -1.47
CA THR A 36 -13.05 12.37 -2.65
C THR A 36 -12.30 11.79 -3.86
N GLY A 37 -13.02 11.52 -4.96
CA GLY A 37 -12.42 11.06 -6.20
C GLY A 37 -12.14 9.56 -6.24
N ASN A 38 -11.01 9.19 -6.87
CA ASN A 38 -10.72 7.81 -7.24
C ASN A 38 -10.09 7.02 -6.09
N VAL A 39 -10.40 5.72 -6.00
CA VAL A 39 -9.80 4.81 -5.00
C VAL A 39 -9.39 3.48 -5.61
N ILE A 40 -8.49 2.78 -4.93
CA ILE A 40 -8.16 1.38 -5.20
C ILE A 40 -8.92 0.53 -4.20
N LYS A 41 -9.74 -0.40 -4.69
CA LYS A 41 -10.42 -1.38 -3.86
C LYS A 41 -9.73 -2.73 -4.00
N ILE A 42 -9.26 -3.28 -2.88
CA ILE A 42 -8.66 -4.61 -2.81
C ILE A 42 -9.63 -5.56 -2.10
N THR A 43 -9.98 -6.65 -2.77
CA THR A 43 -10.80 -7.72 -2.21
C THR A 43 -9.94 -8.95 -1.96
N LYS A 44 -9.79 -9.36 -0.69
CA LYS A 44 -9.23 -10.67 -0.33
C LYS A 44 -10.37 -11.70 -0.32
N THR A 45 -10.33 -12.66 -1.25
CA THR A 45 -11.45 -13.61 -1.46
C THR A 45 -11.50 -14.71 -0.41
N SER A 46 -12.64 -15.40 -0.30
CA SER A 46 -12.75 -16.59 0.53
C SER A 46 -11.82 -17.69 -0.01
N GLY A 47 -10.98 -18.26 0.87
CA GLY A 47 -9.96 -19.24 0.49
C GLY A 47 -8.66 -18.63 -0.06
N ALA A 48 -8.52 -17.29 -0.02
CA ALA A 48 -7.25 -16.64 -0.31
C ALA A 48 -6.15 -17.11 0.64
N LEU A 49 -4.91 -17.05 0.15
CA LEU A 49 -3.72 -17.40 0.91
C LEU A 49 -3.49 -16.37 2.01
N THR A 50 -2.81 -16.80 3.09
CA THR A 50 -2.51 -15.94 4.23
C THR A 50 -1.59 -14.77 3.90
N TYR A 51 -0.93 -14.83 2.75
CA TYR A 51 -0.04 -13.80 2.20
C TYR A 51 -0.57 -13.21 0.89
N ALA A 52 -1.87 -13.33 0.59
CA ALA A 52 -2.46 -12.74 -0.60
C ALA A 52 -2.30 -11.21 -0.60
N GLY A 53 -1.93 -10.63 -1.75
CA GLY A 53 -1.57 -9.22 -1.85
C GLY A 53 -1.71 -8.67 -3.26
N SER A 54 -1.64 -7.35 -3.38
CA SER A 54 -1.80 -6.62 -4.63
C SER A 54 -0.71 -5.59 -4.80
N VAL A 55 -0.04 -5.59 -5.96
CA VAL A 55 0.81 -4.48 -6.39
C VAL A 55 -0.10 -3.31 -6.75
N ILE A 56 0.07 -2.18 -6.07
CA ILE A 56 -0.81 -1.01 -6.24
C ILE A 56 -0.14 0.15 -6.98
N ALA A 57 1.19 0.17 -7.02
CA ALA A 57 1.94 1.22 -7.71
C ALA A 57 3.38 0.77 -7.99
N ILE A 58 3.89 1.20 -9.14
CA ILE A 58 5.31 1.18 -9.48
C ILE A 58 5.67 2.59 -9.95
N LEU A 59 6.65 3.22 -9.32
CA LEU A 59 7.16 4.53 -9.70
C LEU A 59 8.31 4.36 -10.70
N PRO A 60 8.31 5.04 -11.86
CA PRO A 60 9.35 4.85 -12.87
C PRO A 60 10.70 5.44 -12.46
N ASP A 61 10.69 6.60 -11.78
CA ASP A 61 11.88 7.44 -11.57
C ASP A 61 12.18 7.75 -10.10
N ASP A 62 11.37 7.27 -9.14
CA ASP A 62 11.50 7.59 -7.71
C ASP A 62 11.18 6.40 -6.81
N GLY A 63 11.53 6.49 -5.53
CA GLY A 63 11.16 5.53 -4.49
C GLY A 63 10.04 6.07 -3.59
N PHE A 64 9.25 5.17 -3.00
CA PHE A 64 8.27 5.53 -1.97
C PHE A 64 8.93 6.05 -0.68
N VAL A 65 10.21 5.73 -0.48
CA VAL A 65 11.03 6.10 0.67
C VAL A 65 12.46 6.42 0.24
N SER A 66 13.15 7.22 1.05
CA SER A 66 14.56 7.59 0.88
C SER A 66 15.28 7.68 2.23
N SER A 67 16.58 7.96 2.23
CA SER A 67 17.36 8.21 3.45
C SER A 67 16.81 9.36 4.31
N GLN A 68 16.09 10.31 3.70
CA GLN A 68 15.49 11.48 4.35
C GLN A 68 13.98 11.32 4.63
N ASN A 69 13.26 10.55 3.80
CA ASN A 69 11.81 10.35 3.92
C ASN A 69 11.50 8.86 4.10
N LYS A 70 11.24 8.44 5.33
CA LYS A 70 11.09 7.01 5.68
C LYS A 70 9.68 6.61 6.12
N VAL A 71 8.72 7.52 6.01
CA VAL A 71 7.35 7.32 6.47
C VAL A 71 6.40 7.44 5.29
N VAL A 72 5.62 6.39 5.05
CA VAL A 72 4.53 6.36 4.06
C VAL A 72 3.21 6.44 4.81
N ASN A 73 2.27 7.23 4.29
CA ASN A 73 0.93 7.31 4.85
C ASN A 73 -0.09 6.93 3.78
N LEU A 74 -1.10 6.15 4.16
CA LEU A 74 -2.21 5.77 3.31
C LEU A 74 -3.53 6.07 4.01
N ASN A 75 -4.45 6.69 3.29
CA ASN A 75 -5.85 6.69 3.70
C ASN A 75 -6.43 5.32 3.36
N VAL A 76 -7.00 4.64 4.35
CA VAL A 76 -7.53 3.28 4.24
C VAL A 76 -8.96 3.25 4.76
N TYR A 77 -9.84 2.62 4.00
CA TYR A 77 -11.17 2.23 4.44
C TYR A 77 -11.20 0.72 4.61
N ALA A 78 -11.61 0.23 5.78
CA ALA A 78 -11.77 -1.19 6.05
C ALA A 78 -13.08 -1.47 6.78
N PRO A 79 -13.72 -2.64 6.56
CA PRO A 79 -14.97 -2.99 7.23
C PRO A 79 -14.79 -3.26 8.74
N LEU A 80 -13.58 -3.62 9.17
CA LEU A 80 -13.25 -4.03 10.53
C LEU A 80 -12.07 -3.24 11.09
N GLU A 81 -12.13 -2.94 12.39
CA GLU A 81 -10.96 -2.53 13.17
C GLU A 81 -10.02 -3.72 13.41
N ASN A 82 -8.80 -3.42 13.86
CA ASN A 82 -7.75 -4.38 14.15
C ASN A 82 -7.39 -5.30 12.95
N THR A 83 -7.64 -4.83 11.73
CA THR A 83 -7.23 -5.50 10.50
C THR A 83 -5.75 -5.19 10.26
N ARG A 84 -4.92 -6.22 10.15
CA ARG A 84 -3.50 -6.07 9.83
C ARG A 84 -3.33 -5.69 8.37
N VAL A 85 -2.85 -4.50 8.10
CA VAL A 85 -2.45 -4.05 6.77
C VAL A 85 -0.93 -4.04 6.71
N LYS A 86 -0.35 -4.84 5.81
CA LYS A 86 1.09 -4.81 5.54
C LYS A 86 1.34 -3.98 4.28
N LEU A 87 2.31 -3.09 4.36
CA LEU A 87 2.93 -2.46 3.20
C LEU A 87 4.32 -3.07 3.01
N LYS A 88 4.52 -3.69 1.84
CA LYS A 88 5.84 -4.08 1.35
C LYS A 88 6.27 -3.07 0.30
N LEU A 89 7.49 -2.55 0.44
CA LEU A 89 8.16 -1.78 -0.59
C LEU A 89 9.33 -2.59 -1.12
N GLU A 90 9.44 -2.74 -2.43
CA GLU A 90 10.49 -3.51 -3.08
C GLU A 90 11.12 -2.75 -4.25
N ASP A 91 12.33 -3.15 -4.62
CA ASP A 91 12.94 -2.76 -5.88
C ASP A 91 12.28 -3.54 -7.03
N SER A 92 11.67 -2.81 -7.96
CA SER A 92 11.02 -3.41 -9.14
C SER A 92 11.96 -4.22 -10.03
N ASN A 93 13.28 -3.97 -9.99
CA ASN A 93 14.29 -4.70 -10.75
C ASN A 93 14.85 -5.91 -9.99
N ASP A 94 14.75 -5.92 -8.65
CA ASP A 94 15.25 -7.00 -7.79
C ASP A 94 14.38 -7.14 -6.54
N ALA A 95 13.41 -8.06 -6.60
CA ALA A 95 12.46 -8.32 -5.52
C ALA A 95 13.11 -8.93 -4.25
N SER A 96 14.42 -9.26 -4.27
CA SER A 96 15.15 -9.63 -3.06
C SER A 96 15.47 -8.43 -2.16
N ASN A 97 15.45 -7.21 -2.72
CA ASN A 97 15.57 -5.96 -1.99
C ASN A 97 14.19 -5.44 -1.61
N PHE A 98 13.77 -5.67 -0.37
CA PHE A 98 12.48 -5.23 0.12
C PHE A 98 12.49 -4.87 1.61
N VAL A 99 11.52 -4.06 2.01
CA VAL A 99 11.19 -3.72 3.39
C VAL A 99 9.69 -3.86 3.62
N GLU A 100 9.29 -4.24 4.83
CA GLU A 100 7.90 -4.54 5.19
C GLU A 100 7.56 -3.94 6.54
N VAL A 101 6.44 -3.21 6.60
CA VAL A 101 5.90 -2.65 7.84
C VAL A 101 4.42 -2.98 7.94
N ASP A 102 3.98 -3.28 9.16
CA ASP A 102 2.58 -3.48 9.50
C ASP A 102 1.98 -2.22 10.12
N ALA A 103 0.75 -1.94 9.74
CA ALA A 103 -0.15 -1.05 10.47
C ALA A 103 -1.47 -1.80 10.73
N TYR A 104 -2.23 -1.35 11.72
CA TYR A 104 -3.51 -1.95 12.07
C TYR A 104 -4.60 -0.90 11.96
N THR A 105 -5.72 -1.27 11.38
CA THR A 105 -6.91 -0.41 11.41
C THR A 105 -7.36 -0.21 12.85
N THR A 106 -7.79 1.00 13.18
CA THR A 106 -8.31 1.36 14.50
C THR A 106 -9.81 1.64 14.46
N VAL A 107 -10.38 1.76 13.26
CA VAL A 107 -11.82 1.95 13.05
C VAL A 107 -12.33 0.98 11.98
N GLY A 108 -13.60 0.58 12.14
CA GLY A 108 -14.33 -0.20 11.13
C GLY A 108 -15.34 0.67 10.39
N ASN A 109 -15.57 0.34 9.12
CA ASN A 109 -16.49 1.03 8.20
C ASN A 109 -16.25 2.54 8.10
N ASN A 110 -15.01 2.98 8.26
CA ASN A 110 -14.63 4.38 8.13
C ASN A 110 -13.22 4.53 7.54
N TRP A 111 -12.95 5.70 6.98
CA TRP A 111 -11.60 6.06 6.56
C TRP A 111 -10.72 6.42 7.75
N GLU A 112 -9.47 5.97 7.71
CA GLU A 112 -8.42 6.42 8.62
C GLU A 112 -7.08 6.52 7.89
N LYS A 113 -6.16 7.27 8.47
CA LYS A 113 -4.79 7.36 7.98
C LYS A 113 -3.91 6.34 8.70
N LEU A 114 -3.43 5.34 7.96
CA LEU A 114 -2.42 4.40 8.44
C LEU A 114 -1.02 4.92 8.11
N THR A 115 -0.14 4.86 9.11
CA THR A 115 1.25 5.29 9.01
C THR A 115 2.17 4.08 9.02
N PHE A 116 3.02 3.99 8.01
CA PHE A 116 4.04 2.95 7.85
C PHE A 116 5.42 3.59 8.01
N ASP A 117 6.08 3.33 9.14
CA ASP A 117 7.40 3.89 9.47
C ASP A 117 8.52 2.87 9.18
N PHE A 118 9.32 3.15 8.16
CA PHE A 118 10.45 2.34 7.73
C PHE A 118 11.79 2.80 8.33
N THR A 119 11.78 3.65 9.36
CA THR A 119 13.00 4.24 9.94
C THR A 119 14.04 3.19 10.35
N ASP A 120 13.58 2.10 10.98
CA ASP A 120 14.42 1.00 11.44
C ASP A 120 14.74 -0.04 10.35
N HIS A 121 14.07 0.05 9.20
CA HIS A 121 14.27 -0.86 8.05
C HIS A 121 15.24 -0.29 7.01
N LEU A 122 15.44 1.03 7.02
CA LEU A 122 16.27 1.73 6.04
C LEU A 122 17.55 2.23 6.71
N ALA A 123 18.70 1.64 6.36
CA ALA A 123 19.99 2.16 6.78
C ALA A 123 20.14 3.62 6.31
N LYS A 124 20.82 4.45 7.12
CA LYS A 124 21.00 5.89 6.84
C LYS A 124 21.61 6.20 5.46
N ASN A 125 22.32 5.25 4.85
CA ASN A 125 23.03 5.42 3.58
C ASN A 125 22.56 4.44 2.49
N ASN A 126 21.31 3.96 2.54
CA ASN A 126 20.80 3.02 1.55
C ASN A 126 20.29 3.72 0.27
N ASP A 127 21.08 4.63 -0.30
CA ASP A 127 20.71 5.36 -1.53
C ASP A 127 20.87 4.49 -2.80
N ALA A 128 21.30 3.23 -2.65
CA ALA A 128 21.53 2.31 -3.77
C ALA A 128 20.29 1.46 -4.14
N VAL A 129 19.29 1.38 -3.25
CA VAL A 129 18.07 0.59 -3.49
C VAL A 129 16.89 1.54 -3.70
N TYR A 130 16.25 1.42 -4.85
CA TYR A 130 15.05 2.18 -5.19
C TYR A 130 13.82 1.37 -4.84
N TYR A 131 13.25 1.59 -3.66
CA TYR A 131 11.99 0.99 -3.24
C TYR A 131 10.82 1.63 -3.98
N ASN A 132 10.68 1.30 -5.26
CA ASN A 132 9.78 1.94 -6.21
C ASN A 132 8.54 1.09 -6.54
N LYS A 133 8.38 -0.10 -5.95
CA LYS A 133 7.19 -0.93 -6.08
C LYS A 133 6.50 -1.13 -4.74
N ALA A 134 5.21 -0.83 -4.67
CA ALA A 134 4.39 -0.95 -3.47
C ALA A 134 3.41 -2.11 -3.58
N VAL A 135 3.41 -2.98 -2.58
CA VAL A 135 2.50 -4.12 -2.46
C VAL A 135 1.74 -4.02 -1.14
N LEU A 136 0.41 -4.09 -1.22
CA LEU A 136 -0.47 -4.09 -0.05
C LEU A 136 -1.02 -5.50 0.23
N PHE A 137 -1.06 -5.83 1.51
CA PHE A 137 -1.69 -7.04 2.01
C PHE A 137 -2.69 -6.63 3.07
N PHE A 138 -3.97 -6.85 2.79
CA PHE A 138 -5.04 -6.66 3.76
C PHE A 138 -5.27 -7.97 4.51
N ASP A 139 -5.49 -7.85 5.82
CA ASP A 139 -5.70 -9.00 6.72
C ASP A 139 -4.55 -10.02 6.62
N TYR A 140 -3.30 -9.54 6.73
CA TYR A 140 -2.12 -10.38 6.52
C TYR A 140 -1.99 -11.45 7.62
N GLY A 141 -1.79 -12.70 7.21
CA GLY A 141 -1.60 -13.86 8.10
C GLY A 141 -2.89 -14.66 8.38
N THR A 142 -4.02 -14.27 7.81
CA THR A 142 -5.32 -14.96 7.97
C THR A 142 -5.75 -15.76 6.75
#